data_AF-A0A4Q7XEJ9-F1
#
_entry.id   AF-A0A4Q7XEJ9-F1
#
_cell.length_a   1.000
_cell.length_b   1.000
_cell.length_c   1.000
_cell.angle_alpha   90.00
_cell.angle_beta   90.00
_cell.angle_gamma   90.00
#
_symmetry.space_group_name_H-M   'P 1'
#
loop_
_entity.id
_entity.type
_entity.pdbx_description
1 polymer ?
#
loop_
_entity_poly.entity_id
_entity_poly.type
_entity_poly.pdbx_seq_one_letter_code
_entity_poly.pdbx_strand_id
1 'polypeptide(L)'
;MSAPRIPEEVERLAIRLAKDEAKRQAMARTPEGAEAIADELREEAAAQGLHVKQYIEALTKAPEGVRPPEGIHPTSAFWSFGINDERAPGAWLDNRYIAEAWAELQNQQEPGTAQTLETSAAGRRLNGMHLWEPEVLEALGGAEQGFTTDWTRECWGNISETYAAAAKGPVAVFAQYADTRSILYNRELPTLHGNGDVGLDNIHFAYEAPQAWPQETRTELGTDAARAVLQFNDPTQAHYVDPVAYPTQDPAQRQAALRSEVAAVTTERAERAARRQAEQETQHDGGTKAQPAAEAHTPATPTAEADVVQTPSPPASAKVPVWQLGFNPKPTVPPPASTTPPAESKAPPSPDLGRQATGTGLG
;
A
#
# COMPACT_ATOMS: atom_id res chain seq x y z
N MET A 1 -16.72 12.65 14.46
CA MET A 1 -16.75 12.76 12.99
C MET A 1 -16.37 11.39 12.45
N SER A 2 -17.24 10.76 11.66
CA SER A 2 -16.95 9.43 11.09
C SER A 2 -15.82 9.54 10.08
N ALA A 3 -14.95 8.53 10.04
CA ALA A 3 -13.87 8.44 9.06
C ALA A 3 -14.39 8.70 7.63
N PRO A 4 -13.60 9.35 6.75
CA PRO A 4 -13.99 9.55 5.37
C PRO A 4 -14.22 8.18 4.73
N ARG A 5 -15.49 7.93 4.44
CA ARG A 5 -15.96 6.76 3.70
C ARG A 5 -15.29 6.79 2.31
N ILE A 6 -14.93 5.63 1.79
CA ILE A 6 -14.49 5.49 0.39
C ILE A 6 -15.49 6.26 -0.49
N PRO A 7 -15.03 7.13 -1.40
CA PRO A 7 -15.93 7.88 -2.27
C PRO A 7 -16.89 6.93 -3.01
N GLU A 8 -18.17 7.30 -3.08
CA GLU A 8 -19.21 6.41 -3.61
C GLU A 8 -18.92 5.96 -5.05
N GLU A 9 -18.34 6.83 -5.86
CA GLU A 9 -17.94 6.54 -7.24
C GLU A 9 -16.85 5.47 -7.32
N VAL A 10 -15.85 5.54 -6.43
CA VAL A 10 -14.76 4.57 -6.32
C VAL A 10 -15.34 3.23 -5.88
N GLU A 11 -16.17 3.24 -4.83
CA GLU A 11 -16.78 2.03 -4.28
C GLU A 11 -17.63 1.31 -5.34
N ARG A 12 -18.44 2.06 -6.10
CA ARG A 12 -19.28 1.52 -7.18
C ARG A 12 -18.44 0.90 -8.31
N LEU A 13 -17.34 1.54 -8.70
CA LEU A 13 -16.43 1.03 -9.71
C LEU A 13 -15.67 -0.20 -9.20
N ALA A 14 -15.17 -0.16 -7.97
CA ALA A 14 -14.49 -1.28 -7.31
C ALA A 14 -15.38 -2.53 -7.26
N ILE A 15 -16.66 -2.39 -6.90
CA ILE A 15 -17.63 -3.50 -6.91
C ILE A 15 -17.80 -4.07 -8.33
N ARG A 16 -17.78 -3.23 -9.37
CA ARG A 16 -17.88 -3.68 -10.76
C ARG A 16 -16.63 -4.47 -11.15
N LEU A 17 -15.45 -3.94 -10.89
CA LEU A 17 -14.17 -4.60 -11.14
C LEU A 17 -14.11 -5.96 -10.43
N ALA A 18 -14.51 -6.01 -9.16
CA ALA A 18 -14.58 -7.24 -8.38
C ALA A 18 -15.52 -8.28 -8.99
N LYS A 19 -16.69 -7.86 -9.50
CA LYS A 19 -17.64 -8.76 -10.17
C LYS A 19 -17.10 -9.29 -11.49
N ASP A 20 -16.39 -8.47 -12.26
CA ASP A 20 -15.84 -8.88 -13.55
C ASP A 20 -14.62 -9.80 -13.38
N GLU A 21 -13.75 -9.54 -12.40
CA GLU A 21 -12.68 -10.46 -12.02
C GLU A 21 -13.24 -11.78 -11.48
N ALA A 22 -14.28 -11.76 -10.63
CA ALA A 22 -14.92 -12.98 -10.13
C ALA A 22 -15.48 -13.85 -11.27
N LYS A 23 -16.00 -13.26 -12.35
CA LYS A 23 -16.42 -14.01 -13.55
C LYS A 23 -15.23 -14.63 -14.27
N ARG A 24 -14.13 -13.91 -14.44
CA ARG A 24 -12.90 -14.42 -15.07
C ARG A 24 -12.30 -15.57 -14.26
N GLN A 25 -12.19 -15.42 -12.94
CA GLN A 25 -11.78 -16.48 -12.03
C GLN A 25 -12.70 -17.70 -12.11
N ALA A 26 -14.02 -17.50 -12.19
CA ALA A 26 -14.95 -18.62 -12.35
C ALA A 26 -14.71 -19.42 -13.64
N MET A 27 -14.27 -18.77 -14.72
CA MET A 27 -13.87 -19.46 -15.95
C MET A 27 -12.52 -20.16 -15.80
N ALA A 28 -11.55 -19.52 -15.15
CA ALA A 28 -10.24 -20.13 -14.87
C ALA A 28 -10.33 -21.39 -13.99
N ARG A 29 -11.38 -21.52 -13.17
CA ARG A 29 -11.66 -22.71 -12.34
C ARG A 29 -12.32 -23.86 -13.09
N THR A 30 -12.71 -23.69 -14.36
CA THR A 30 -13.17 -24.84 -15.16
C THR A 30 -11.99 -25.58 -15.76
N PRO A 31 -12.07 -26.90 -15.98
CA PRO A 31 -11.00 -27.65 -16.64
C PRO A 31 -10.60 -27.05 -18.00
N GLU A 32 -11.58 -26.63 -18.80
CA GLU A 32 -11.33 -26.04 -20.11
C GLU A 32 -10.66 -24.66 -20.01
N GLY A 33 -11.06 -23.84 -19.03
CA GLY A 33 -10.45 -22.53 -18.84
C GLY A 33 -9.02 -22.62 -18.31
N ALA A 34 -8.78 -23.53 -17.36
CA ALA A 34 -7.45 -23.80 -16.83
C ALA A 34 -6.49 -24.31 -17.90
N GLU A 35 -6.91 -25.28 -18.73
CA GLU A 35 -6.07 -25.81 -19.81
C GLU A 35 -5.80 -24.74 -20.88
N ALA A 36 -6.80 -23.93 -21.26
CA ALA A 36 -6.60 -22.85 -22.22
C ALA A 36 -5.57 -21.81 -21.73
N ILE A 37 -5.61 -21.45 -20.45
CA ILE A 37 -4.61 -20.55 -19.84
C ILE A 37 -3.23 -21.22 -19.84
N ALA A 38 -3.13 -22.50 -19.47
CA ALA A 38 -1.88 -23.22 -19.44
C ALA A 38 -1.25 -23.35 -20.84
N ASP A 39 -2.05 -23.65 -21.86
CA ASP A 39 -1.62 -23.73 -23.26
C ASP A 39 -1.12 -22.39 -23.78
N GLU A 40 -1.85 -21.29 -23.56
CA GLU A 40 -1.40 -19.93 -23.91
C GLU A 40 -0.03 -19.63 -23.29
N LEU A 41 0.16 -19.96 -22.00
CA LEU A 41 1.42 -19.74 -21.29
C LEU A 41 2.57 -20.59 -21.86
N ARG A 42 2.29 -21.84 -22.25
CA ARG A 42 3.29 -22.70 -22.90
C ARG A 42 3.66 -22.17 -24.27
N GLU A 43 2.70 -21.72 -25.06
CA GLU A 43 2.92 -21.13 -26.39
C GLU A 43 3.79 -19.87 -26.29
N GLU A 44 3.47 -18.96 -25.36
CA GLU A 44 4.27 -17.75 -25.13
C GLU A 44 5.69 -18.07 -24.65
N ALA A 45 5.82 -19.02 -23.72
CA ALA A 45 7.13 -19.45 -23.24
C ALA A 45 7.96 -20.08 -24.38
N ALA A 46 7.33 -20.93 -25.20
CA ALA A 46 7.97 -21.56 -26.35
C ALA A 46 8.40 -20.54 -27.41
N ALA A 47 7.61 -19.49 -27.64
CA ALA A 47 7.97 -18.37 -28.53
C ALA A 47 9.24 -17.64 -28.07
N GLN A 48 9.58 -17.71 -26.78
CA GLN A 48 10.80 -17.16 -26.19
C GLN A 48 11.89 -18.21 -25.96
N GLY A 49 11.65 -19.48 -26.35
CA GLY A 49 12.58 -20.59 -26.11
C GLY A 49 12.76 -20.95 -24.64
N LEU A 50 11.76 -20.66 -23.79
CA LEU A 50 11.79 -20.88 -22.34
C LEU A 50 10.80 -21.98 -21.93
N HIS A 51 11.09 -22.63 -20.80
CA HIS A 51 10.07 -23.42 -20.10
C HIS A 51 9.06 -22.47 -19.44
N VAL A 52 7.78 -22.86 -19.36
CA VAL A 52 6.70 -21.99 -18.86
C VAL A 52 6.98 -21.41 -17.47
N LYS A 53 7.55 -22.21 -16.56
CA LYS A 53 7.97 -21.72 -15.24
C LYS A 53 9.04 -20.62 -15.32
N GLN A 54 10.06 -20.83 -16.16
CA GLN A 54 11.15 -19.87 -16.34
C GLN A 54 10.66 -18.58 -17.00
N TYR A 55 9.70 -18.70 -17.93
CA TYR A 55 9.05 -17.56 -18.56
C TYR A 55 8.32 -16.68 -17.53
N ILE A 56 7.50 -17.29 -16.66
CA ILE A 56 6.76 -16.56 -15.62
C ILE A 56 7.73 -15.93 -14.61
N GLU A 57 8.75 -16.66 -14.18
CA GLU A 57 9.77 -16.13 -13.25
C GLU A 57 10.55 -14.96 -13.86
N ALA A 58 10.90 -15.04 -15.15
CA ALA A 58 11.57 -13.94 -15.86
C ALA A 58 10.67 -12.70 -15.93
N LEU A 59 9.38 -12.87 -16.27
CA LEU A 59 8.40 -11.79 -16.28
C LEU A 59 8.32 -11.08 -14.92
N THR A 60 8.37 -11.83 -13.81
CA THR A 60 8.20 -11.24 -12.46
C THR A 60 9.42 -10.48 -11.95
N LYS A 61 10.59 -10.67 -12.58
CA LYS A 61 11.85 -9.99 -12.22
C LYS A 61 12.22 -8.87 -13.21
N ALA A 62 11.58 -8.87 -14.36
CA ALA A 62 11.79 -7.87 -15.40
C ALA A 62 11.20 -6.51 -14.97
N PRO A 63 11.99 -5.43 -14.95
CA PRO A 63 11.43 -4.09 -14.77
C PRO A 63 10.56 -3.65 -15.95
N GLU A 64 10.71 -4.31 -17.11
CA GLU A 64 9.90 -4.10 -18.29
C GLU A 64 8.43 -4.40 -17.99
N GLY A 65 7.56 -3.41 -18.21
CA GLY A 65 6.11 -3.55 -18.04
C GLY A 65 5.57 -3.22 -16.66
N VAL A 66 6.40 -3.11 -15.61
CA VAL A 66 6.03 -2.47 -14.34
C VAL A 66 6.35 -0.98 -14.33
N ARG A 67 7.44 -0.58 -14.97
CA ARG A 67 7.81 0.84 -15.09
C ARG A 67 6.78 1.59 -15.95
N PRO A 68 6.32 2.77 -15.51
CA PRO A 68 5.55 3.67 -16.35
C PRO A 68 6.36 4.08 -17.59
N PRO A 69 5.69 4.55 -18.67
CA PRO A 69 6.37 5.12 -19.83
C PRO A 69 7.31 6.26 -19.44
N GLU A 70 8.35 6.47 -20.26
CA GLU A 70 9.34 7.53 -20.00
C GLU A 70 8.67 8.90 -19.86
N GLY A 71 9.08 9.65 -18.84
CA GLY A 71 8.51 10.96 -18.50
C GLY A 71 7.17 10.92 -17.74
N ILE A 72 6.59 9.74 -17.51
CA ILE A 72 5.37 9.58 -16.70
C ILE A 72 5.74 9.07 -15.30
N HIS A 73 5.22 9.75 -14.28
CA HIS A 73 5.44 9.42 -12.87
C HIS A 73 4.09 9.39 -12.16
N PRO A 74 3.31 8.30 -12.33
CA PRO A 74 2.04 8.15 -11.65
C PRO A 74 2.26 7.99 -10.15
N THR A 75 1.29 8.41 -9.34
CA THR A 75 1.22 7.97 -7.94
C THR A 75 1.00 6.46 -7.93
N SER A 76 2.02 5.73 -7.46
CA SER A 76 1.95 4.28 -7.32
C SER A 76 1.06 3.91 -6.14
N ALA A 77 0.07 3.07 -6.41
CA ALA A 77 -0.84 2.53 -5.43
C ALA A 77 -0.50 1.08 -5.08
N PHE A 78 -0.49 0.82 -3.78
CA PHE A 78 -0.26 -0.47 -3.13
C PHE A 78 -1.46 -0.78 -2.22
N TRP A 79 -1.67 -2.04 -1.87
CA TRP A 79 -2.86 -2.44 -1.11
C TRP A 79 -2.60 -3.66 -0.23
N SER A 80 -3.44 -3.84 0.79
CA SER A 80 -3.39 -5.03 1.64
C SER A 80 -4.77 -5.36 2.19
N PHE A 81 -5.17 -6.62 2.01
CA PHE A 81 -6.46 -7.20 2.41
C PHE A 81 -7.67 -6.35 1.96
N GLY A 82 -8.88 -6.83 2.20
CA GLY A 82 -10.10 -6.10 1.88
C GLY A 82 -10.79 -5.49 3.09
N ILE A 83 -12.00 -5.02 2.83
CA ILE A 83 -12.98 -4.61 3.83
C ILE A 83 -14.26 -5.43 3.66
N ASN A 84 -15.02 -5.59 4.73
CA ASN A 84 -16.37 -6.18 4.63
C ASN A 84 -17.28 -5.25 3.81
N ASP A 85 -17.89 -5.76 2.74
CA ASP A 85 -18.91 -5.07 1.95
C ASP A 85 -19.91 -6.08 1.38
N GLU A 86 -21.15 -6.06 1.87
CA GLU A 86 -22.21 -7.00 1.49
C GLU A 86 -22.58 -6.98 -0.01
N ARG A 87 -22.22 -5.92 -0.74
CA ARG A 87 -22.47 -5.81 -2.18
C ARG A 87 -21.37 -6.46 -3.03
N ALA A 88 -20.21 -6.74 -2.44
CA ALA A 88 -19.09 -7.39 -3.10
C ALA A 88 -19.30 -8.91 -3.19
N PRO A 89 -18.73 -9.59 -4.20
CA PRO A 89 -18.72 -11.05 -4.24
C PRO A 89 -18.13 -11.63 -2.94
N GLY A 90 -18.86 -12.51 -2.25
CA GLY A 90 -18.41 -13.09 -0.98
C GLY A 90 -18.47 -12.15 0.23
N ALA A 91 -19.16 -11.01 0.13
CA ALA A 91 -19.29 -9.99 1.19
C ALA A 91 -17.95 -9.36 1.64
N TRP A 92 -16.91 -9.46 0.81
CA TRP A 92 -15.57 -8.94 1.07
C TRP A 92 -15.06 -8.21 -0.19
N LEU A 93 -14.79 -6.91 -0.08
CA LEU A 93 -14.22 -6.12 -1.15
C LEU A 93 -12.72 -5.94 -0.93
N ASP A 94 -11.91 -6.59 -1.77
CA ASP A 94 -10.46 -6.44 -1.74
C ASP A 94 -10.05 -4.98 -2.00
N ASN A 95 -9.12 -4.44 -1.19
CA ASN A 95 -8.56 -3.10 -1.39
C ASN A 95 -7.87 -2.96 -2.75
N ARG A 96 -7.46 -4.08 -3.38
CA ARG A 96 -7.04 -4.11 -4.78
C ARG A 96 -8.02 -3.37 -5.68
N TYR A 97 -9.31 -3.74 -5.64
CA TYR A 97 -10.31 -3.16 -6.55
C TYR A 97 -10.61 -1.71 -6.22
N ILE A 98 -10.44 -1.31 -4.96
CA ILE A 98 -10.57 0.08 -4.53
C ILE A 98 -9.40 0.91 -5.09
N ALA A 99 -8.18 0.36 -5.04
CA ALA A 99 -6.99 0.98 -5.61
C ALA A 99 -7.07 1.10 -7.15
N GLU A 100 -7.52 0.03 -7.83
CA GLU A 100 -7.73 0.03 -9.29
C GLU A 100 -8.82 1.04 -9.69
N ALA A 101 -9.94 1.08 -8.98
CA ALA A 101 -11.02 2.04 -9.22
C ALA A 101 -10.55 3.48 -9.00
N TRP A 102 -9.78 3.73 -7.94
CA TRP A 102 -9.17 5.03 -7.71
C TRP A 102 -8.26 5.42 -8.87
N ALA A 103 -7.36 4.53 -9.28
CA ALA A 103 -6.41 4.80 -10.36
C ALA A 103 -7.12 5.05 -11.70
N GLU A 104 -8.17 4.28 -12.00
CA GLU A 104 -8.99 4.49 -13.19
C GLU A 104 -9.64 5.88 -13.19
N LEU A 105 -10.23 6.31 -12.08
CA LEU A 105 -10.87 7.62 -11.97
C LEU A 105 -9.87 8.78 -12.04
N GLN A 106 -8.67 8.63 -11.48
CA GLN A 106 -7.59 9.61 -11.64
C GLN A 106 -7.15 9.71 -13.11
N ASN A 107 -6.93 8.57 -13.77
CA ASN A 107 -6.51 8.52 -15.17
C ASN A 107 -7.59 8.99 -16.16
N GLN A 108 -8.87 8.91 -15.80
CA GLN A 108 -9.96 9.52 -16.59
C GLN A 108 -9.90 11.05 -16.57
N GLN A 109 -9.40 11.64 -15.48
CA GLN A 109 -9.22 13.10 -15.37
C GLN A 109 -7.93 13.53 -16.05
N GLU A 110 -6.82 12.84 -15.77
CA GLU A 110 -5.52 13.10 -16.36
C GLU A 110 -4.76 11.78 -16.58
N PRO A 111 -4.58 11.33 -17.84
CA PRO A 111 -3.94 10.05 -18.12
C PRO A 111 -2.50 9.96 -17.59
N GLY A 112 -2.17 8.86 -16.91
CA GLY A 112 -0.82 8.60 -16.41
C GLY A 112 -0.55 9.17 -15.01
N THR A 113 -1.59 9.59 -14.28
CA THR A 113 -1.47 10.16 -12.93
C THR A 113 -1.50 9.11 -11.82
N ALA A 114 -2.07 7.93 -12.07
CA ALA A 114 -2.16 6.88 -11.07
C ALA A 114 -1.94 5.49 -11.67
N GLN A 115 -1.35 4.60 -10.89
CA GLN A 115 -1.11 3.22 -11.32
C GLN A 115 -1.15 2.30 -10.10
N THR A 116 -1.78 1.13 -10.21
CA THR A 116 -1.52 -0.04 -9.35
C THR A 116 -0.61 -1.03 -10.09
N LEU A 117 0.00 -1.97 -9.37
CA LEU A 117 0.72 -3.08 -10.00
C LEU A 117 -0.16 -3.79 -11.04
N GLU A 118 -1.40 -4.10 -10.71
CA GLU A 118 -2.34 -4.83 -11.58
C GLU A 118 -2.80 -4.01 -12.78
N THR A 119 -2.58 -2.69 -12.79
CA THR A 119 -2.78 -1.82 -13.96
C THR A 119 -1.49 -1.54 -14.74
N SER A 120 -0.36 -2.08 -14.31
CA SER A 120 0.86 -2.12 -15.13
C SER A 120 0.73 -3.19 -16.22
N ALA A 121 1.57 -3.15 -17.26
CA ALA A 121 1.52 -4.17 -18.31
C ALA A 121 1.90 -5.56 -17.78
N ALA A 122 2.98 -5.65 -17.00
CA ALA A 122 3.46 -6.91 -16.45
C ALA A 122 2.52 -7.45 -15.35
N GLY A 123 2.00 -6.57 -14.48
CA GLY A 123 1.03 -6.98 -13.47
C GLY A 123 -0.32 -7.39 -14.05
N ARG A 124 -0.81 -6.73 -15.11
CA ARG A 124 -1.98 -7.21 -15.87
C ARG A 124 -1.75 -8.59 -16.44
N ARG A 125 -0.57 -8.82 -17.04
CA ARG A 125 -0.23 -10.12 -17.62
C ARG A 125 -0.21 -11.19 -16.53
N LEU A 126 0.49 -10.96 -15.42
CA LEU A 126 0.54 -11.91 -14.30
C LEU A 126 -0.85 -12.17 -13.69
N ASN A 127 -1.69 -11.13 -13.56
CA ASN A 127 -3.07 -11.30 -13.11
C ASN A 127 -3.90 -12.20 -14.06
N GLY A 128 -3.71 -12.02 -15.36
CA GLY A 128 -4.37 -12.84 -16.40
C GLY A 128 -3.92 -14.30 -16.42
N MET A 129 -2.84 -14.66 -15.73
CA MET A 129 -2.39 -16.05 -15.61
C MET A 129 -3.17 -16.84 -14.56
N HIS A 130 -3.97 -16.19 -13.71
CA HIS A 130 -4.80 -16.85 -12.71
C HIS A 130 -4.07 -17.89 -11.83
N LEU A 131 -2.78 -17.64 -11.51
CA LEU A 131 -1.91 -18.58 -10.77
C LEU A 131 -2.32 -18.86 -9.31
N TRP A 132 -3.36 -18.19 -8.82
CA TRP A 132 -3.98 -18.48 -7.53
C TRP A 132 -5.05 -19.58 -7.62
N GLU A 133 -5.51 -19.91 -8.82
CA GLU A 133 -6.52 -20.94 -9.04
C GLU A 133 -5.84 -22.32 -9.10
N PRO A 134 -6.20 -23.26 -8.20
CA PRO A 134 -5.58 -24.58 -8.14
C PRO A 134 -5.66 -25.35 -9.47
N GLU A 135 -6.76 -25.19 -10.20
CA GLU A 135 -6.97 -25.84 -11.49
C GLU A 135 -5.95 -25.38 -12.53
N VAL A 136 -5.57 -24.10 -12.54
CA VAL A 136 -4.53 -23.57 -13.44
C VAL A 136 -3.15 -24.10 -13.05
N LEU A 137 -2.83 -24.15 -11.76
CA LEU A 137 -1.56 -24.70 -11.29
C LEU A 137 -1.44 -26.19 -11.64
N GLU A 138 -2.52 -26.95 -11.49
CA GLU A 138 -2.57 -28.36 -11.88
C GLU A 138 -2.40 -28.53 -13.39
N ALA A 139 -3.10 -27.74 -14.20
CA ALA A 139 -2.95 -27.75 -15.65
C ALA A 139 -1.51 -27.44 -16.09
N LEU A 140 -0.79 -26.57 -15.38
CA LEU A 140 0.62 -26.30 -15.64
C LEU A 140 1.57 -27.47 -15.27
N GLY A 141 1.09 -28.51 -14.60
CA GLY A 141 1.86 -29.69 -14.18
C GLY A 141 1.95 -29.85 -12.65
N GLY A 142 1.24 -29.02 -11.89
CA GLY A 142 1.08 -29.14 -10.45
C GLY A 142 2.37 -29.01 -9.63
N ALA A 143 2.31 -29.50 -8.40
CA ALA A 143 3.40 -29.37 -7.44
C ALA A 143 4.67 -30.15 -7.85
N GLU A 144 4.55 -31.21 -8.65
CA GLU A 144 5.70 -31.99 -9.14
C GLU A 144 6.60 -31.17 -10.07
N GLN A 145 6.01 -30.26 -10.86
CA GLN A 145 6.73 -29.28 -11.66
C GLN A 145 7.01 -27.97 -10.89
N GLY A 146 6.62 -27.94 -9.61
CA GLY A 146 6.81 -26.84 -8.69
C GLY A 146 5.89 -25.65 -8.93
N PHE A 147 4.71 -25.87 -9.53
CA PHE A 147 3.61 -24.90 -9.57
C PHE A 147 2.82 -25.01 -8.27
N THR A 148 3.18 -24.19 -7.29
CA THR A 148 2.57 -24.21 -5.95
C THR A 148 2.08 -22.82 -5.56
N THR A 149 1.21 -22.74 -4.56
CA THR A 149 0.76 -21.46 -3.99
C THR A 149 1.90 -20.63 -3.39
N ASP A 150 2.94 -21.28 -2.85
CA ASP A 150 4.14 -20.58 -2.37
C ASP A 150 4.97 -20.01 -3.52
N TRP A 151 5.10 -20.75 -4.63
CA TRP A 151 5.73 -20.25 -5.84
C TRP A 151 4.93 -19.10 -6.45
N THR A 152 3.60 -19.19 -6.49
CA THR A 152 2.72 -18.08 -6.92
C THR A 152 2.93 -16.85 -6.05
N ARG A 153 2.99 -17.03 -4.71
CA ARG A 153 3.28 -15.92 -3.78
C ARG A 153 4.62 -15.27 -4.06
N GLU A 154 5.64 -16.06 -4.37
CA GLU A 154 6.97 -15.53 -4.69
C GLU A 154 6.99 -14.79 -6.04
N CYS A 155 6.27 -15.27 -7.05
CA CYS A 155 6.10 -14.55 -8.31
C CYS A 155 5.47 -13.17 -8.10
N TRP A 156 4.37 -13.11 -7.34
CA TRP A 156 3.76 -11.84 -6.95
C TRP A 156 4.68 -10.97 -6.09
N GLY A 157 5.43 -11.58 -5.16
CA GLY A 157 6.41 -10.88 -4.34
C GLY A 157 7.51 -10.21 -5.15
N ASN A 158 8.06 -10.91 -6.14
CA ASN A 158 9.13 -10.40 -7.00
C ASN A 158 8.66 -9.22 -7.86
N ILE A 159 7.49 -9.33 -8.49
CA ILE A 159 6.99 -8.24 -9.34
C ILE A 159 6.54 -7.04 -8.51
N SER A 160 5.97 -7.26 -7.32
CA SER A 160 5.63 -6.21 -6.35
C SER A 160 6.88 -5.46 -5.86
N GLU A 161 7.95 -6.18 -5.56
CA GLU A 161 9.23 -5.56 -5.18
C GLU A 161 9.81 -4.73 -6.33
N THR A 162 9.73 -5.24 -7.56
CA THR A 162 10.15 -4.51 -8.77
C THR A 162 9.30 -3.24 -8.98
N TYR A 163 7.99 -3.33 -8.75
CA TYR A 163 7.07 -2.19 -8.82
C TYR A 163 7.35 -1.15 -7.73
N ALA A 164 7.60 -1.57 -6.49
CA ALA A 164 7.99 -0.69 -5.38
C ALA A 164 9.32 0.01 -5.63
N ALA A 165 10.30 -0.68 -6.21
CA ALA A 165 11.59 -0.10 -6.58
C ALA A 165 11.47 0.90 -7.75
N ALA A 166 10.46 0.76 -8.61
CA ALA A 166 10.20 1.66 -9.74
C ALA A 166 9.35 2.89 -9.36
N ALA A 167 8.72 2.89 -8.19
CA ALA A 167 7.88 3.99 -7.72
C ALA A 167 8.69 5.28 -7.53
N LYS A 168 8.04 6.42 -7.77
CA LYS A 168 8.63 7.75 -7.62
C LYS A 168 7.66 8.72 -6.97
N GLY A 169 8.16 9.56 -6.07
CA GLY A 169 7.36 10.57 -5.38
C GLY A 169 6.32 9.95 -4.44
N PRO A 170 5.17 10.62 -4.25
CA PRO A 170 4.10 10.12 -3.40
C PRO A 170 3.57 8.75 -3.83
N VAL A 171 3.36 7.87 -2.86
CA VAL A 171 2.71 6.57 -3.04
C VAL A 171 1.47 6.45 -2.16
N ALA A 172 0.47 5.74 -2.66
CA ALA A 172 -0.80 5.51 -1.99
C ALA A 172 -0.88 4.08 -1.46
N VAL A 173 -1.27 3.91 -0.19
CA VAL A 173 -1.46 2.60 0.44
C VAL A 173 -2.93 2.41 0.82
N PHE A 174 -3.62 1.52 0.12
CA PHE A 174 -5.00 1.13 0.39
C PHE A 174 -5.03 0.01 1.43
N ALA A 175 -4.83 0.41 2.69
CA ALA A 175 -4.97 -0.42 3.87
C ALA A 175 -5.14 0.46 5.12
N GLN A 176 -5.61 -0.10 6.22
CA GLN A 176 -5.57 0.61 7.51
C GLN A 176 -4.21 0.46 8.19
N TYR A 177 -3.52 -0.64 7.94
CA TYR A 177 -2.14 -0.97 8.30
C TYR A 177 -1.72 -2.17 7.42
N ALA A 178 -0.43 -2.47 7.33
CA ALA A 178 0.04 -3.63 6.56
C ALA A 178 -0.04 -4.91 7.40
N ASP A 179 -0.80 -5.91 6.93
CA ASP A 179 -0.91 -7.21 7.60
C ASP A 179 0.32 -8.06 7.31
N THR A 180 0.82 -8.79 8.30
CA THR A 180 2.07 -9.57 8.22
C THR A 180 2.06 -10.70 7.19
N ARG A 181 0.89 -11.11 6.70
CA ARG A 181 0.76 -12.10 5.63
C ARG A 181 0.74 -11.46 4.23
N SER A 182 0.65 -10.14 4.16
CA SER A 182 0.57 -9.40 2.89
C SER A 182 1.95 -9.25 2.24
N ILE A 183 1.95 -9.16 0.90
CA ILE A 183 3.15 -8.78 0.13
C ILE A 183 3.55 -7.32 0.46
N LEU A 184 2.56 -6.46 0.74
CA LEU A 184 2.77 -5.10 1.20
C LEU A 184 3.73 -5.02 2.40
N TYR A 185 3.47 -5.80 3.45
CA TYR A 185 4.32 -5.81 4.64
C TYR A 185 5.71 -6.42 4.37
N ASN A 186 5.74 -7.57 3.69
CA ASN A 186 6.96 -8.38 3.60
C ASN A 186 7.95 -7.92 2.51
N ARG A 187 7.47 -7.25 1.46
CA ARG A 187 8.27 -6.91 0.26
C ARG A 187 8.18 -5.43 -0.10
N GLU A 188 6.96 -4.88 -0.24
CA GLU A 188 6.76 -3.54 -0.82
C GLU A 188 7.18 -2.42 0.13
N LEU A 189 6.67 -2.38 1.37
CA LEU A 189 7.03 -1.34 2.34
C LEU A 189 8.55 -1.31 2.62
N PRO A 190 9.24 -2.44 2.89
CA PRO A 190 10.69 -2.44 3.02
C PRO A 190 11.40 -1.83 1.82
N THR A 191 10.93 -2.10 0.61
CA THR A 191 11.50 -1.59 -0.64
C THR A 191 11.24 -0.09 -0.82
N LEU A 192 10.02 0.37 -0.55
CA LEU A 192 9.66 1.79 -0.60
C LEU A 192 10.47 2.64 0.39
N HIS A 193 10.78 2.09 1.57
CA HIS A 193 11.57 2.78 2.58
C HIS A 193 13.02 3.02 2.11
N GLY A 194 13.60 2.04 1.40
CA GLY A 194 14.93 2.13 0.82
C GLY A 194 14.99 2.86 -0.53
N ASN A 195 13.84 3.18 -1.12
CA ASN A 195 13.75 3.89 -2.39
C ASN A 195 13.96 5.39 -2.17
N GLY A 196 15.07 5.92 -2.70
CA GLY A 196 15.44 7.34 -2.56
C GLY A 196 14.47 8.33 -3.21
N ASP A 197 13.64 7.89 -4.17
CA ASP A 197 12.61 8.72 -4.81
C ASP A 197 11.30 8.73 -4.02
N VAL A 198 11.14 7.86 -3.01
CA VAL A 198 9.94 7.74 -2.18
C VAL A 198 10.28 8.02 -0.71
N GLY A 199 10.92 7.07 -0.01
CA GLY A 199 11.17 7.19 1.42
C GLY A 199 9.90 7.26 2.27
N LEU A 200 10.05 7.34 3.60
CA LEU A 200 8.92 7.28 4.54
C LEU A 200 7.92 8.43 4.38
N ASP A 201 8.41 9.63 4.07
CA ASP A 201 7.59 10.84 4.04
C ASP A 201 6.59 10.88 2.87
N ASN A 202 6.82 10.05 1.85
CA ASN A 202 5.97 9.95 0.66
C ASN A 202 5.01 8.75 0.69
N ILE A 203 4.96 7.98 1.78
CA ILE A 203 4.03 6.86 1.92
C ILE A 203 2.76 7.37 2.60
N HIS A 204 1.63 7.34 1.87
CA HIS A 204 0.36 7.86 2.35
C HIS A 204 -0.71 6.78 2.37
N PHE A 205 -1.33 6.55 3.52
CA PHE A 205 -2.40 5.56 3.62
C PHE A 205 -3.75 6.20 3.27
N ALA A 206 -4.51 5.53 2.40
CA ALA A 206 -5.79 6.02 1.91
C ALA A 206 -6.89 6.05 2.98
N TYR A 207 -6.73 5.24 4.04
CA TYR A 207 -7.66 5.18 5.16
C TYR A 207 -7.05 5.77 6.42
N GLU A 208 -7.91 6.35 7.24
CA GLU A 208 -7.57 6.62 8.64
C GLU A 208 -7.23 5.34 9.38
N ALA A 209 -6.48 5.48 10.47
CA ALA A 209 -6.27 4.41 11.43
C ALA A 209 -7.61 3.81 11.92
N PRO A 210 -7.64 2.51 12.27
CA PRO A 210 -8.86 1.81 12.67
C PRO A 210 -9.62 2.57 13.76
N GLN A 211 -10.92 2.82 13.54
CA GLN A 211 -11.74 3.56 14.51
C GLN A 211 -11.92 2.82 15.84
N ALA A 212 -11.70 1.50 15.84
CA ALA A 212 -11.70 0.67 17.04
C ALA A 212 -10.50 0.94 17.96
N TRP A 213 -9.44 1.60 17.46
CA TRP A 213 -8.30 1.97 18.29
C TRP A 213 -8.65 3.13 19.24
N PRO A 214 -8.10 3.13 20.46
CA PRO A 214 -8.18 4.27 21.38
C PRO A 214 -7.75 5.59 20.71
N GLN A 215 -8.31 6.72 21.17
CA GLN A 215 -8.09 8.02 20.53
C GLN A 215 -6.60 8.42 20.53
N GLU A 216 -5.91 8.17 21.64
CA GLU A 216 -4.50 8.41 21.82
C GLU A 216 -3.69 7.58 20.81
N THR A 217 -4.00 6.29 20.70
CA THR A 217 -3.40 5.38 19.71
C THR A 217 -3.62 5.88 18.28
N ARG A 218 -4.84 6.30 17.91
CA ARG A 218 -5.13 6.85 16.57
C ARG A 218 -4.44 8.18 16.29
N THR A 219 -4.07 8.91 17.33
CA THR A 219 -3.40 10.21 17.21
C THR A 219 -1.90 10.02 17.03
N GLU A 220 -1.30 9.11 17.81
CA GLU A 220 0.15 8.91 17.86
C GLU A 220 0.61 7.83 16.88
N LEU A 221 0.00 6.64 16.89
CA LEU A 221 0.33 5.51 16.00
C LEU A 221 -0.44 5.52 14.68
N GLY A 222 -1.50 6.32 14.58
CA GLY A 222 -2.33 6.42 13.38
C GLY A 222 -1.74 7.28 12.26
N THR A 223 -0.51 7.78 12.42
CA THR A 223 0.19 8.53 11.38
C THR A 223 0.67 7.59 10.27
N ASP A 224 0.86 8.11 9.05
CA ASP A 224 1.28 7.27 7.93
C ASP A 224 2.69 6.71 8.14
N ALA A 225 3.62 7.53 8.64
CA ALA A 225 4.97 7.10 8.98
C ALA A 225 4.97 5.97 10.03
N ALA A 226 4.20 6.09 11.11
CA ALA A 226 4.09 5.04 12.12
C ALA A 226 3.49 3.76 11.52
N ARG A 227 2.46 3.88 10.68
CA ARG A 227 1.81 2.71 10.05
C ARG A 227 2.64 2.04 8.96
N ALA A 228 3.58 2.75 8.35
CA ALA A 228 4.52 2.19 7.38
C ALA A 228 5.62 1.35 8.05
N VAL A 229 5.98 1.65 9.29
CA VAL A 229 7.11 1.03 10.00
C VAL A 229 6.72 0.02 11.07
N LEU A 230 5.63 0.28 11.81
CA LEU A 230 5.22 -0.53 12.95
C LEU A 230 4.29 -1.67 12.56
N GLN A 231 4.19 -2.65 13.47
CA GLN A 231 3.33 -3.82 13.32
C GLN A 231 2.21 -3.78 14.38
N PHE A 232 0.97 -4.12 13.99
CA PHE A 232 -0.20 -4.04 14.88
C PHE A 232 -1.08 -5.29 14.92
N ASN A 233 -0.81 -6.30 14.09
CA ASN A 233 -1.69 -7.46 13.90
C ASN A 233 -1.11 -8.80 14.37
N ASP A 234 0.13 -8.83 14.85
CA ASP A 234 0.85 -10.05 15.20
C ASP A 234 1.90 -9.77 16.30
N PRO A 235 1.61 -10.16 17.56
CA PRO A 235 2.49 -9.88 18.69
C PRO A 235 3.84 -10.60 18.65
N THR A 236 4.05 -11.51 17.70
CA THR A 236 5.31 -12.25 17.55
C THR A 236 6.32 -11.52 16.66
N GLN A 237 5.91 -10.46 15.97
CA GLN A 237 6.76 -9.72 15.04
C GLN A 237 7.62 -8.68 15.73
N ALA A 238 8.77 -8.39 15.13
CA ALA A 238 9.55 -7.21 15.49
C ALA A 238 8.72 -5.94 15.32
N HIS A 239 8.98 -4.94 16.17
CA HIS A 239 8.31 -3.64 16.16
C HIS A 239 6.77 -3.73 16.33
N TYR A 240 6.29 -4.80 16.97
CA TYR A 240 4.88 -4.90 17.37
C TYR A 240 4.55 -3.86 18.44
N VAL A 241 3.44 -3.15 18.22
CA VAL A 241 2.80 -2.30 19.21
C VAL A 241 1.35 -2.70 19.35
N ASP A 242 0.95 -3.09 20.56
CA ASP A 242 -0.45 -3.37 20.88
C ASP A 242 -1.26 -2.06 20.90
N PRO A 243 -2.19 -1.85 19.94
CA PRO A 243 -2.96 -0.62 19.86
C PRO A 243 -3.85 -0.35 21.09
N VAL A 244 -4.27 -1.42 21.78
CA VAL A 244 -5.18 -1.38 22.94
C VAL A 244 -4.41 -1.11 24.23
N ALA A 245 -3.23 -1.68 24.38
CA ALA A 245 -2.38 -1.46 25.55
C ALA A 245 -1.57 -0.14 25.48
N TYR A 246 -1.30 0.38 24.28
CA TYR A 246 -0.55 1.62 24.05
C TYR A 246 -0.96 2.82 24.94
N PRO A 247 -2.25 3.20 25.09
CA PRO A 247 -2.63 4.38 25.87
C PRO A 247 -2.41 4.23 27.38
N THR A 248 -2.16 3.01 27.88
CA THR A 248 -1.89 2.77 29.31
C THR A 248 -0.48 3.18 29.74
N GLN A 249 0.41 3.44 28.77
CA GLN A 249 1.78 3.87 28.99
C GLN A 249 1.85 5.37 29.29
N ASP A 250 2.86 5.78 30.07
CA ASP A 250 3.15 7.19 30.31
C ASP A 250 3.35 7.97 28.99
N PRO A 251 2.76 9.18 28.82
CA PRO A 251 2.87 9.95 27.59
C PRO A 251 4.28 10.23 27.10
N ALA A 252 5.21 10.54 28.00
CA ALA A 252 6.59 10.82 27.60
C ALA A 252 7.29 9.53 27.16
N GLN A 253 7.04 8.43 27.87
CA GLN A 253 7.61 7.12 27.54
C GLN A 253 7.13 6.61 26.18
N ARG A 254 5.83 6.64 25.90
CA ARG A 254 5.29 6.12 24.63
C ARG A 254 5.72 6.94 23.42
N GLN A 255 5.86 8.27 23.56
CA GLN A 255 6.38 9.12 22.49
C GLN A 255 7.87 8.86 22.23
N ALA A 256 8.66 8.69 23.29
CA ALA A 256 10.07 8.32 23.17
C ALA A 256 10.24 6.94 22.51
N ALA A 257 9.44 5.96 22.94
CA ALA A 257 9.43 4.62 22.36
C ALA A 257 9.05 4.65 20.87
N LEU A 258 7.98 5.37 20.51
CA LEU A 258 7.57 5.53 19.11
C LEU A 258 8.69 6.10 18.23
N ARG A 259 9.34 7.18 18.68
CA ARG A 259 10.46 7.78 17.92
C ARG A 259 11.63 6.81 17.78
N SER A 260 11.94 6.06 18.85
CA SER A 260 13.00 5.06 18.85
C SER A 260 12.70 3.92 17.88
N GLU A 261 11.47 3.40 17.87
CA GLU A 261 11.04 2.33 16.97
C GLU A 261 11.06 2.79 15.50
N VAL A 262 10.53 3.98 15.21
CA VAL A 262 10.59 4.56 13.85
C VAL A 262 12.04 4.69 13.39
N ALA A 263 12.94 5.19 14.25
CA ALA A 263 14.36 5.33 13.93
C ALA A 263 15.05 3.96 13.73
N ALA A 264 14.75 2.99 14.59
CA ALA A 264 15.30 1.64 14.51
C ALA A 264 14.89 0.94 13.21
N VAL A 265 13.60 0.96 12.86
CA VAL A 265 13.08 0.38 11.61
C VAL A 265 13.68 1.06 10.39
N THR A 266 13.81 2.39 10.42
CA THR A 266 14.42 3.16 9.33
C THR A 266 15.87 2.74 9.13
N THR A 267 16.63 2.61 10.22
CA THR A 267 18.05 2.20 10.18
C THR A 267 18.19 0.77 9.68
N GLU A 268 17.45 -0.18 10.26
CA GLU A 268 17.46 -1.59 9.85
C GLU A 268 17.13 -1.77 8.37
N ARG A 269 16.12 -1.05 7.87
CA ARG A 269 15.71 -1.14 6.46
C ARG A 269 16.70 -0.46 5.53
N ALA A 270 17.30 0.66 5.91
CA ALA A 270 18.38 1.30 5.15
C ALA A 270 19.61 0.38 5.04
N GLU A 271 20.01 -0.28 6.12
CA GLU A 271 21.11 -1.25 6.12
C GLU A 271 20.81 -2.46 5.21
N ARG A 272 19.58 -3.00 5.26
CA ARG A 272 19.16 -4.07 4.35
C ARG A 272 19.19 -3.64 2.89
N ALA A 273 18.73 -2.43 2.59
CA ALA A 273 18.77 -1.89 1.23
C ALA A 273 20.20 -1.76 0.72
N ALA A 274 21.11 -1.19 1.53
CA ALA A 274 22.53 -1.07 1.20
C ALA A 274 23.19 -2.44 1.00
N ARG A 275 22.87 -3.43 1.84
CA ARG A 275 23.38 -4.80 1.70
C ARG A 275 22.94 -5.45 0.39
N ARG A 276 21.66 -5.30 0.01
CA ARG A 276 21.14 -5.83 -1.27
C ARG A 276 21.81 -5.18 -2.47
N GLN A 277 22.04 -3.87 -2.43
CA GLN A 277 22.79 -3.17 -3.49
C GLN A 277 24.20 -3.72 -3.63
N ALA A 278 24.93 -3.88 -2.51
CA ALA A 278 26.27 -4.47 -2.53
C ALA A 278 26.27 -5.91 -3.07
N GLU A 279 25.30 -6.74 -2.69
CA GLU A 279 25.17 -8.12 -3.19
C GLU A 279 24.89 -8.16 -4.70
N GLN A 280 24.09 -7.22 -5.23
CA GLN A 280 23.82 -7.10 -6.67
C GLN A 280 25.04 -6.63 -7.47
N GLU A 281 25.79 -5.65 -6.95
CA GLU A 281 27.04 -5.19 -7.57
C GLU A 281 28.08 -6.31 -7.63
N THR A 282 28.20 -7.11 -6.55
CA THR A 282 29.14 -8.24 -6.52
C THR A 282 28.74 -9.37 -7.48
N GLN A 283 27.46 -9.53 -7.78
CA GLN A 283 26.96 -10.51 -8.77
C GLN A 283 27.13 -10.03 -10.22
N HIS A 284 27.16 -8.73 -10.48
CA HIS A 284 27.43 -8.18 -11.81
C HIS A 284 28.93 -8.14 -12.16
N ASP A 285 29.83 -8.12 -11.17
CA ASP A 285 31.28 -8.07 -11.40
C ASP A 285 31.97 -9.45 -11.44
N GLY A 286 31.20 -10.55 -11.40
CA GLY A 286 31.68 -11.93 -11.55
C GLY A 286 32.27 -12.28 -12.94
N GLY A 287 32.48 -11.29 -13.79
CA GLY A 287 32.90 -11.41 -15.18
C GLY A 287 34.14 -10.58 -15.56
N THR A 288 35.02 -10.16 -14.66
CA THR A 288 36.39 -9.78 -15.07
C THR A 288 37.41 -10.07 -13.97
N LYS A 289 38.25 -11.09 -14.20
CA LYS A 289 39.51 -11.26 -13.45
C LYS A 289 40.40 -10.05 -13.73
N ALA A 290 40.52 -9.14 -12.77
CA ALA A 290 41.66 -8.23 -12.66
C ALA A 290 42.30 -8.41 -11.27
N GLN A 291 43.58 -8.75 -11.32
CA GLN A 291 44.48 -9.06 -10.20
C GLN A 291 44.81 -7.78 -9.41
N PRO A 292 45.04 -7.85 -8.08
CA PRO A 292 45.09 -6.66 -7.23
C PRO A 292 46.44 -5.95 -7.35
N ALA A 293 46.42 -4.67 -7.70
CA ALA A 293 47.52 -3.76 -7.45
C ALA A 293 47.30 -3.08 -6.10
N ALA A 294 48.17 -3.41 -5.15
CA ALA A 294 48.26 -2.75 -3.87
C ALA A 294 48.74 -1.30 -4.08
N GLU A 295 48.00 -0.33 -3.56
CA GLU A 295 48.57 0.94 -3.12
C GLU A 295 47.78 1.48 -1.93
N ALA A 296 48.53 1.74 -0.86
CA ALA A 296 48.06 2.09 0.45
C ALA A 296 47.63 3.56 0.49
N HIS A 297 46.41 3.82 0.98
CA HIS A 297 46.04 5.13 1.49
C HIS A 297 45.48 5.01 2.91
N THR A 298 46.19 5.68 3.79
CA THR A 298 46.00 5.87 5.23
C THR A 298 44.64 6.52 5.53
N PRO A 299 43.89 6.08 6.55
CA PRO A 299 42.71 6.80 7.01
C PRO A 299 43.13 7.99 7.87
N ALA A 300 42.79 9.20 7.41
CA ALA A 300 42.82 10.41 8.23
C ALA A 300 41.50 10.53 9.00
N THR A 301 41.60 10.53 10.32
CA THR A 301 40.54 10.94 11.25
C THR A 301 40.33 12.46 11.14
N PRO A 302 39.08 12.93 11.24
CA PRO A 302 38.86 14.19 11.95
C PRO A 302 37.88 14.02 13.11
N THR A 303 38.40 14.47 14.25
CA THR A 303 37.75 14.80 15.51
C THR A 303 36.48 15.65 15.33
N ALA A 304 35.49 15.37 16.16
CA ALA A 304 34.26 16.13 16.31
C ALA A 304 34.51 17.57 16.80
N GLU A 305 33.78 18.52 16.23
CA GLU A 305 33.39 19.76 16.91
C GLU A 305 31.89 19.97 16.72
N ALA A 306 31.23 20.17 17.84
CA ALA A 306 29.80 20.36 17.97
C ALA A 306 29.45 21.80 17.58
N ASP A 307 28.44 21.96 16.74
CA ASP A 307 27.63 23.18 16.75
C ASP A 307 26.14 22.78 16.67
N VAL A 308 25.46 23.07 17.78
CA VAL A 308 24.02 22.86 17.97
C VAL A 308 23.29 24.01 17.30
N VAL A 309 22.79 23.79 16.08
CA VAL A 309 21.74 24.64 15.52
C VAL A 309 20.42 23.92 15.72
N GLN A 310 19.63 24.44 16.67
CA GLN A 310 18.24 24.06 16.87
C GLN A 310 17.41 24.42 15.63
N THR A 311 17.11 23.44 14.80
CA THR A 311 16.05 23.54 13.80
C THR A 311 14.72 23.21 14.48
N PRO A 312 13.71 24.10 14.50
CA PRO A 312 12.41 23.79 15.09
C PRO A 312 11.76 22.63 14.31
N SER A 313 11.24 21.65 15.04
CA SER A 313 10.42 20.57 14.48
C SER A 313 9.28 21.16 13.65
N PRO A 314 9.03 20.67 12.42
CA PRO A 314 7.84 21.07 11.69
C PRO A 314 6.59 20.61 12.45
N PRO A 315 5.49 21.39 12.42
CA PRO A 315 4.23 20.99 13.04
C PRO A 315 3.69 19.73 12.37
N ALA A 316 3.01 18.89 13.15
CA ALA A 316 2.32 17.69 12.68
C ALA A 316 1.40 18.03 11.49
N SER A 317 1.74 17.52 10.29
CA SER A 317 0.86 17.61 9.13
C SER A 317 -0.46 16.91 9.45
N ALA A 318 -1.54 17.69 9.45
CA ALA A 318 -2.88 17.20 9.63
C ALA A 318 -3.30 16.36 8.40
N LYS A 319 -3.50 15.06 8.66
CA LYS A 319 -4.42 14.09 8.06
C LYS A 319 -5.24 14.59 6.85
N VAL A 320 -4.76 14.32 5.65
CA VAL A 320 -5.51 14.44 4.40
C VAL A 320 -5.54 13.02 3.80
N PRO A 321 -6.69 12.32 3.79
CA PRO A 321 -6.82 11.01 3.14
C PRO A 321 -6.33 11.10 1.69
N VAL A 322 -5.69 10.05 1.16
CA VAL A 322 -5.14 10.04 -0.23
C VAL A 322 -6.15 10.50 -1.29
N TRP A 323 -7.45 10.29 -1.08
CA TRP A 323 -8.52 10.81 -1.94
C TRP A 323 -8.54 12.33 -2.10
N GLN A 324 -7.86 13.08 -1.24
CA GLN A 324 -7.71 14.54 -1.32
C GLN A 324 -6.38 14.98 -1.95
N LEU A 325 -5.44 14.05 -2.21
CA LEU A 325 -4.19 14.33 -2.94
C LEU A 325 -4.41 14.48 -4.45
N GLY A 326 -5.56 14.02 -4.98
CA GLY A 326 -5.96 14.15 -6.39
C GLY A 326 -7.03 15.21 -6.68
N PHE A 327 -7.50 15.96 -5.67
CA PHE A 327 -8.38 17.10 -5.89
C PHE A 327 -7.59 18.38 -5.63
N ASN A 328 -7.10 19.03 -6.69
CA ASN A 328 -6.68 20.42 -6.57
C ASN A 328 -7.92 21.25 -6.21
N PRO A 329 -8.06 21.80 -4.97
CA PRO A 329 -9.12 22.77 -4.73
C PRO A 329 -8.80 23.99 -5.60
N LYS A 330 -9.70 24.33 -6.54
CA LYS A 330 -9.66 25.65 -7.16
C LYS A 330 -9.63 26.68 -6.02
N PRO A 331 -8.66 27.62 -5.98
CA PRO A 331 -8.68 28.67 -4.98
C PRO A 331 -9.99 29.46 -5.15
N THR A 332 -10.91 29.30 -4.21
CA THR A 332 -12.04 30.20 -4.08
C THR A 332 -11.51 31.54 -3.60
N VAL A 333 -11.45 32.50 -4.52
CA VAL A 333 -11.28 33.91 -4.18
C VAL A 333 -12.38 34.25 -3.17
N PRO A 334 -12.04 34.66 -1.93
CA PRO A 334 -13.07 35.04 -0.97
C PRO A 334 -13.86 36.24 -1.54
N PRO A 335 -15.19 36.22 -1.50
CA PRO A 335 -15.97 37.38 -1.90
C PRO A 335 -15.62 38.56 -0.99
N PRO A 336 -15.58 39.80 -1.52
CA PRO A 336 -15.31 40.98 -0.71
C PRO A 336 -16.35 41.08 0.41
N ALA A 337 -15.86 41.38 1.62
CA ALA A 337 -16.68 41.52 2.81
C ALA A 337 -17.75 42.59 2.60
N SER A 338 -19.00 42.17 2.43
CA SER A 338 -20.17 43.05 2.53
C SER A 338 -20.39 43.40 4.00
N THR A 339 -20.18 44.67 4.32
CA THR A 339 -20.53 45.28 5.60
C THR A 339 -22.01 45.59 5.63
N THR A 340 -22.76 44.86 6.45
CA THR A 340 -24.13 45.25 6.85
C THR A 340 -24.31 45.00 8.35
N PRO A 341 -24.99 45.90 9.10
CA PRO A 341 -25.08 45.81 10.56
C PRO A 341 -26.10 44.74 11.01
N PRO A 342 -26.01 44.27 12.27
CA PRO A 342 -26.72 43.08 12.74
C PRO A 342 -28.23 43.37 12.96
N ALA A 343 -29.07 42.44 12.49
CA ALA A 343 -30.48 42.38 12.83
C ALA A 343 -30.70 41.56 14.10
N GLU A 344 -31.59 42.05 14.97
CA GLU A 344 -31.98 41.47 16.26
C GLU A 344 -32.52 40.04 16.14
N SER A 345 -31.98 39.13 16.95
CA SER A 345 -32.44 37.75 17.09
C SER A 345 -33.61 37.65 18.09
N LYS A 346 -34.79 37.21 17.62
CA LYS A 346 -35.87 36.72 18.49
C LYS A 346 -35.79 35.20 18.59
N ALA A 347 -35.61 34.69 19.80
CA ALA A 347 -35.64 33.25 20.09
C ALA A 347 -37.07 32.67 20.01
N PRO A 348 -37.25 31.42 19.54
CA PRO A 348 -38.54 30.71 19.60
C PRO A 348 -38.82 30.12 21.00
N PRO A 349 -40.10 29.93 21.38
CA PRO A 349 -40.48 29.46 22.71
C PRO A 349 -40.28 27.96 22.91
N SER A 350 -40.02 27.56 24.16
CA SER A 350 -39.81 26.18 24.60
C SER A 350 -41.08 25.32 24.53
N PRO A 351 -40.98 24.02 24.18
CA PRO A 351 -42.13 23.10 24.17
C PRO A 351 -42.53 22.62 25.57
N ASP A 352 -43.85 22.53 25.75
CA ASP A 352 -44.57 22.20 26.98
C ASP A 352 -44.60 20.68 27.25
N LEU A 353 -44.26 20.26 28.47
CA LEU A 353 -44.22 18.85 28.90
C LEU A 353 -45.58 18.45 29.48
N GLY A 354 -46.46 17.95 28.61
CA GLY A 354 -47.74 17.33 28.98
C GLY A 354 -47.57 15.92 29.56
N ARG A 355 -48.03 15.73 30.81
CA ARG A 355 -48.14 14.46 31.53
C ARG A 355 -49.26 13.57 30.96
N GLN A 356 -49.01 12.28 30.73
CA GLN A 356 -50.00 11.18 30.83
C GLN A 356 -49.24 9.91 31.28
N ALA A 357 -49.39 9.44 32.53
CA ALA A 357 -50.48 8.65 33.09
C ALA A 357 -50.45 7.17 32.63
N THR A 358 -50.18 6.31 33.61
CA THR A 358 -50.10 4.84 33.61
C THR A 358 -51.44 4.15 33.38
N GLY A 359 -51.43 2.98 32.71
CA GLY A 359 -52.58 2.07 32.66
C GLY A 359 -52.22 0.69 32.11
N THR A 360 -52.36 -0.32 32.97
CA THR A 360 -52.15 -1.76 32.80
C THR A 360 -53.18 -2.46 31.90
N GLY A 361 -52.82 -3.57 31.25
CA GLY A 361 -53.78 -4.54 30.70
C GLY A 361 -53.14 -5.68 29.91
N LEU A 362 -53.22 -6.89 30.48
CA LEU A 362 -52.86 -8.19 29.88
C LEU A 362 -53.79 -8.55 28.71
N GLY A 363 -53.23 -9.28 27.74
CA GLY A 363 -53.91 -10.03 26.69
C GLY A 363 -52.93 -11.01 26.07
#